data_AF-A0AA41R002-F1
#
_entry.id   AF-A0AA41R002-F1
#
_cell.length_a   1.000
_cell.length_b   1.000
_cell.length_c   1.000
_cell.angle_alpha   90.00
_cell.angle_beta   90.00
_cell.angle_gamma   90.00
#
_symmetry.space_group_name_H-M   'P 1'
#
loop_
_entity.id
_entity.type
_entity.pdbx_description
1 polymer ?
#
loop_
_entity_poly.entity_id
_entity_poly.type
_entity_poly.pdbx_seq_one_letter_code
_entity_poly.pdbx_strand_id
1 'polypeptide(L)'
;MTEHAHHQLVDAGVAAEIPTASHGETAAPGETGTVSIFDVAEYILAEKGEMSTMKLQKLLYFAQAWAITWTGEPLFAEDFEAWASGPVCRELYEMHQGEYSVGPGYFTAKLLAAKEALDLAESSVQ
;
A
#
# COMPACT_ATOMS: atom_id res chain seq x y z
N MET A 1 62.18 8.08 15.54
CA MET A 1 60.83 8.54 15.17
C MET A 1 60.01 7.28 14.94
N THR A 2 59.35 6.88 16.02
CA THR A 2 58.34 5.81 16.22
C THR A 2 57.18 6.01 15.22
N GLU A 3 56.53 5.01 14.64
CA GLU A 3 55.57 4.06 15.21
C GLU A 3 55.40 2.88 14.23
N HIS A 4 55.61 1.64 14.64
CA HIS A 4 54.73 0.73 15.41
C HIS A 4 53.72 -0.05 14.56
N ALA A 5 53.81 -1.35 14.72
CA ALA A 5 53.10 -2.40 14.02
C ALA A 5 51.73 -2.70 14.65
N HIS A 6 51.03 -3.61 13.96
CA HIS A 6 50.26 -4.72 14.54
C HIS A 6 48.75 -4.52 14.78
N HIS A 7 48.00 -5.55 14.33
CA HIS A 7 46.75 -6.07 14.93
C HIS A 7 45.49 -5.20 14.80
N GLN A 8 44.25 -5.68 14.68
CA GLN A 8 43.62 -6.98 14.42
C GLN A 8 42.10 -6.70 14.34
N LEU A 9 41.39 -7.55 13.60
CA LEU A 9 39.96 -7.95 13.69
C LEU A 9 39.14 -7.33 14.85
N VAL A 10 37.90 -6.91 14.60
CA VAL A 10 36.67 -7.66 14.94
C VAL A 10 35.39 -6.95 14.52
N ASP A 11 34.44 -7.78 14.11
CA ASP A 11 33.01 -7.56 13.88
C ASP A 11 32.28 -6.75 14.95
N ALA A 12 31.37 -5.89 14.49
CA ALA A 12 30.11 -5.52 15.14
C ALA A 12 29.30 -4.75 14.07
N GLY A 13 28.26 -5.30 13.45
CA GLY A 13 27.08 -5.83 14.12
C GLY A 13 25.92 -4.88 13.86
N VAL A 14 25.43 -4.84 12.62
CA VAL A 14 24.02 -4.55 12.31
C VAL A 14 23.62 -5.55 11.23
N ALA A 15 23.43 -6.79 11.68
CA ALA A 15 22.41 -7.62 11.07
C ALA A 15 21.10 -6.85 11.23
N ALA A 16 20.68 -6.16 10.18
CA ALA A 16 19.29 -5.81 10.03
C ALA A 16 18.56 -7.13 9.80
N GLU A 17 18.32 -7.86 10.90
CA GLU A 17 17.28 -8.86 10.94
C GLU A 17 15.98 -8.10 10.67
N ILE A 18 15.58 -8.09 9.41
CA ILE A 18 14.18 -7.91 9.07
C ILE A 18 13.46 -8.92 9.96
N PRO A 19 12.54 -8.50 10.84
CA PRO A 19 11.69 -9.45 11.51
C PRO A 19 10.97 -10.20 10.40
N THR A 20 11.37 -11.44 10.16
CA THR A 20 10.56 -12.43 9.46
C THR A 20 9.34 -12.60 10.35
N ALA A 21 8.39 -11.69 10.17
CA ALA A 21 7.07 -11.83 10.69
C ALA A 21 6.51 -13.09 10.04
N SER A 22 6.62 -14.17 10.79
CA SER A 22 5.78 -15.35 10.75
C SER A 22 4.33 -14.87 10.88
N HIS A 23 3.79 -14.29 9.81
CA HIS A 23 2.36 -14.23 9.59
C HIS A 23 1.96 -15.67 9.28
N GLY A 24 1.34 -16.31 10.26
CA GLY A 24 0.52 -17.46 9.97
C GLY A 24 -0.53 -17.06 8.93
N GLU A 25 -0.58 -17.80 7.82
CA GLU A 25 -1.72 -18.67 7.51
C GLU A 25 -2.97 -18.31 8.36
N THR A 26 -4.04 -17.65 7.91
CA THR A 26 -4.79 -17.74 6.65
C THR A 26 -5.67 -16.49 6.49
N ALA A 27 -5.62 -15.85 5.32
CA ALA A 27 -6.80 -15.26 4.70
C ALA A 27 -7.02 -16.02 3.38
N ALA A 28 -8.24 -16.49 3.18
CA ALA A 28 -8.59 -17.55 2.24
C ALA A 28 -8.09 -17.33 0.79
N PRO A 29 -7.72 -18.41 0.06
CA PRO A 29 -7.49 -18.36 -1.38
C PRO A 29 -8.84 -18.30 -2.08
N GLY A 30 -9.44 -17.12 -2.11
CA GLY A 30 -10.69 -16.84 -2.81
C GLY A 30 -10.45 -15.71 -3.79
N GLU A 31 -10.33 -16.09 -5.06
CA GLU A 31 -10.19 -15.21 -6.24
C GLU A 31 -8.80 -14.59 -6.41
N THR A 32 -7.98 -15.19 -7.27
CA THR A 32 -6.84 -14.51 -7.91
C THR A 32 -7.36 -13.41 -8.84
N GLY A 33 -7.95 -12.37 -8.26
CA GLY A 33 -8.17 -11.09 -8.88
C GLY A 33 -6.85 -10.31 -8.89
N THR A 34 -6.66 -9.46 -9.88
CA THR A 34 -5.55 -8.50 -9.87
C THR A 34 -5.68 -7.65 -8.61
N VAL A 35 -4.62 -7.57 -7.80
CA VAL A 35 -4.61 -6.72 -6.60
C VAL A 35 -4.81 -5.27 -7.03
N SER A 36 -5.82 -4.61 -6.46
CA SER A 36 -6.09 -3.19 -6.74
C SER A 36 -5.38 -2.29 -5.74
N ILE A 37 -5.21 -1.02 -6.09
CA ILE A 37 -4.73 0.00 -5.15
C ILE A 37 -5.59 0.08 -3.88
N PHE A 38 -6.89 -0.20 -3.98
CA PHE A 38 -7.83 -0.15 -2.85
C PHE A 38 -7.55 -1.25 -1.83
N ASP A 39 -7.20 -2.46 -2.29
CA ASP A 39 -6.85 -3.57 -1.41
C ASP A 39 -5.60 -3.25 -0.59
N VAL A 40 -4.58 -2.68 -1.26
CA VAL A 40 -3.34 -2.26 -0.60
C VAL A 40 -3.60 -1.08 0.34
N ALA A 41 -4.48 -0.15 -0.04
CA ALA A 41 -4.86 0.97 0.81
C ALA A 41 -5.53 0.50 2.10
N GLU A 42 -6.48 -0.43 1.99
CA GLU A 42 -7.16 -1.05 3.13
C GLU A 42 -6.19 -1.82 4.02
N TYR A 43 -5.28 -2.57 3.42
CA TYR A 43 -4.23 -3.26 4.17
C TYR A 43 -3.36 -2.28 4.97
N ILE A 44 -2.89 -1.20 4.35
CA ILE A 44 -2.08 -0.17 5.04
C ILE A 44 -2.87 0.47 6.18
N LEU A 45 -4.16 0.77 5.97
CA LEU A 45 -5.02 1.37 6.98
C LEU A 45 -5.29 0.40 8.14
N ALA A 46 -5.55 -0.88 7.86
CA ALA A 46 -5.73 -1.91 8.88
C ALA A 46 -4.48 -2.03 9.78
N GLU A 47 -3.28 -1.98 9.20
CA GLU A 47 -2.04 -2.15 9.97
C GLU A 47 -1.51 -0.88 10.65
N LYS A 48 -1.80 0.31 10.10
CA LYS A 48 -1.26 1.59 10.61
C LYS A 48 -2.32 2.47 11.26
N GLY A 49 -3.58 2.12 11.15
CA GLY A 49 -4.72 2.90 11.62
C GLY A 49 -5.04 4.09 10.72
N GLU A 50 -5.92 4.95 11.22
CA GLU A 50 -6.37 6.16 10.54
C GLU A 50 -5.21 7.09 10.21
N MET A 51 -5.23 7.65 8.99
CA MET A 51 -4.23 8.62 8.56
C MET A 51 -4.78 9.61 7.55
N SER A 52 -4.01 10.66 7.27
CA SER A 52 -4.39 11.63 6.24
C SER A 52 -4.37 11.02 4.85
N THR A 53 -5.31 11.43 4.01
CA THR A 53 -5.45 10.97 2.63
C THR A 53 -4.18 11.16 1.81
N MET A 54 -3.50 12.30 1.98
CA MET A 54 -2.22 12.57 1.33
C MET A 54 -1.07 11.69 1.81
N LYS A 55 -1.07 11.27 3.09
CA LYS A 55 -0.06 10.34 3.60
C LYS A 55 -0.26 8.96 2.98
N LEU A 56 -1.51 8.50 2.89
CA LEU A 56 -1.86 7.24 2.26
C LEU A 56 -1.44 7.20 0.78
N GLN A 57 -1.76 8.24 0.01
CA GLN A 57 -1.35 8.38 -1.40
C GLN A 57 0.17 8.22 -1.58
N LYS A 58 0.96 8.87 -0.73
CA LYS A 58 2.44 8.74 -0.76
C LYS A 58 2.91 7.34 -0.43
N LEU A 59 2.31 6.68 0.57
CA LEU A 59 2.69 5.31 0.95
C LEU A 59 2.43 4.32 -0.18
N LEU A 60 1.28 4.44 -0.87
CA LEU A 60 0.93 3.59 -2.00
C LEU A 60 1.88 3.81 -3.18
N TYR A 61 2.21 5.07 -3.47
CA TYR A 61 3.22 5.39 -4.48
C TYR A 61 4.58 4.74 -4.17
N PHE A 62 5.05 4.85 -2.92
CA PHE A 62 6.31 4.21 -2.50
C PHE A 62 6.23 2.68 -2.55
N ALA A 63 5.08 2.08 -2.20
CA ALA A 63 4.88 0.64 -2.28
C ALA A 63 4.98 0.13 -3.74
N GLN A 64 4.35 0.82 -4.68
CA GLN A 64 4.42 0.46 -6.10
C GLN A 64 5.84 0.69 -6.67
N ALA A 65 6.48 1.81 -6.35
CA ALA A 65 7.85 2.07 -6.77
C ALA A 65 8.84 1.01 -6.22
N TRP A 66 8.64 0.58 -4.98
CA TRP A 66 9.44 -0.50 -4.38
C TRP A 66 9.19 -1.83 -5.08
N ALA A 67 7.93 -2.19 -5.33
CA ALA A 67 7.58 -3.41 -6.06
C ALA A 67 8.26 -3.43 -7.44
N ILE A 68 8.10 -2.38 -8.25
CA ILE A 68 8.71 -2.26 -9.58
C ILE A 68 10.24 -2.40 -9.51
N THR A 69 10.87 -1.80 -8.50
CA THR A 69 12.34 -1.85 -8.35
C THR A 69 12.85 -3.26 -8.08
N TRP A 70 12.09 -4.08 -7.33
CA TRP A 70 12.53 -5.41 -6.90
C TRP A 70 12.04 -6.54 -7.80
N THR A 71 10.82 -6.45 -8.31
CA THR A 71 10.19 -7.51 -9.12
C THR A 71 10.16 -7.17 -10.60
N GLY A 72 10.31 -5.89 -10.97
CA GLY A 72 10.12 -5.41 -12.33
C GLY A 72 8.66 -5.22 -12.72
N GLU A 73 7.71 -5.49 -11.82
CA GLU A 73 6.27 -5.47 -12.09
C GLU A 73 5.54 -4.54 -11.10
N PRO A 74 4.49 -3.82 -11.55
CA PRO A 74 3.69 -2.98 -10.66
C PRO A 74 2.89 -3.84 -9.67
N LEU A 75 2.73 -3.35 -8.44
CA LEU A 75 1.95 -4.03 -7.40
C LEU A 75 0.44 -4.07 -7.71
N PHE A 76 -0.05 -3.05 -8.40
CA PHE A 76 -1.43 -2.86 -8.80
C PHE A 76 -1.48 -2.09 -10.11
N ALA A 77 -2.62 -2.14 -10.81
CA ALA A 77 -2.75 -1.62 -12.18
C ALA A 77 -2.97 -0.10 -12.25
N GLU A 78 -3.43 0.51 -11.15
CA GLU A 78 -3.70 1.94 -11.09
C GLU A 78 -2.42 2.78 -11.19
N ASP A 79 -2.52 3.89 -11.91
CA ASP A 79 -1.42 4.80 -12.18
C ASP A 79 -1.43 6.03 -11.26
N PHE A 80 -0.27 6.67 -11.13
CA PHE A 80 -0.11 7.92 -10.38
C PHE A 80 0.08 9.10 -11.32
N GLU A 81 -0.66 10.17 -11.06
CA GLU A 81 -0.52 11.45 -11.73
C GLU A 81 0.38 12.40 -10.93
N ALA A 82 1.20 13.19 -11.62
CA ALA A 82 2.05 14.21 -11.00
C ALA A 82 1.24 15.48 -10.67
N TRP A 83 0.81 15.63 -9.42
CA TRP A 83 0.08 16.80 -8.94
C TRP A 83 0.98 17.75 -8.14
N ALA A 84 0.52 18.97 -7.88
CA ALA A 84 1.29 19.99 -7.14
C ALA A 84 1.74 19.53 -5.73
N SER A 85 0.97 18.66 -5.09
CA SER A 85 1.25 18.16 -3.73
C SER A 85 2.01 16.82 -3.70
N GLY A 86 2.38 16.29 -4.86
CA GLY A 86 3.05 15.00 -5.03
C GLY A 86 2.28 14.06 -5.97
N PRO A 87 2.74 12.81 -6.11
CA PRO A 87 2.04 11.79 -6.88
C PRO A 87 0.69 11.45 -6.25
N VAL A 88 -0.35 11.43 -7.06
CA VAL A 88 -1.73 11.12 -6.63
C VAL A 88 -2.32 10.09 -7.58
N CYS A 89 -2.80 8.97 -7.05
CA CYS A 89 -3.68 8.09 -7.80
C CYS A 89 -5.07 8.73 -7.85
N ARG A 90 -5.55 8.98 -9.06
CA ARG A 90 -6.78 9.74 -9.31
C ARG A 90 -8.00 8.95 -8.86
N GLU A 91 -8.05 7.66 -9.17
CA GLU A 91 -9.11 6.73 -8.81
C GLU A 91 -9.29 6.68 -7.29
N LEU A 92 -8.17 6.62 -6.56
CA LEU A 92 -8.19 6.66 -5.10
C LEU A 92 -8.61 8.04 -4.58
N TYR A 93 -8.17 9.13 -5.23
CA TYR A 93 -8.53 10.49 -4.86
C TYR A 93 -10.04 10.75 -5.00
N GLU A 94 -10.65 10.33 -6.11
CA GLU A 94 -12.09 10.46 -6.34
C GLU A 94 -12.90 9.73 -5.26
N MET A 95 -12.34 8.66 -4.67
CA MET A 95 -12.99 7.92 -3.59
C MET A 95 -12.97 8.64 -2.25
N HIS A 96 -11.90 9.35 -1.89
CA HIS A 96 -11.79 10.08 -0.62
C HIS A 96 -11.93 11.60 -0.76
N GLN A 97 -12.29 12.10 -1.95
CA GLN A 97 -12.40 13.52 -2.22
C GLN A 97 -13.34 14.21 -1.22
N GLY A 98 -12.81 15.21 -0.50
CA GLY A 98 -13.53 15.94 0.55
C GLY A 98 -13.19 15.47 1.96
N GLU A 99 -12.57 14.30 2.11
CA GLU A 99 -12.08 13.79 3.39
C GLU A 99 -10.61 14.14 3.62
N TYR A 100 -10.28 14.54 4.85
CA TYR A 100 -8.91 14.85 5.24
C TYR A 100 -8.18 13.65 5.85
N SER A 101 -8.93 12.73 6.47
CA SER A 101 -8.42 11.46 7.00
C SER A 101 -9.34 10.31 6.62
N VAL A 102 -8.76 9.12 6.49
CA VAL A 102 -9.46 7.88 6.20
C VAL A 102 -8.94 6.80 7.14
N GLY A 103 -9.85 5.92 7.57
CA GLY A 103 -9.59 4.82 8.49
C GLY A 103 -9.86 3.45 7.87
N PRO A 104 -9.56 2.36 8.60
CA PRO A 104 -9.83 1.00 8.14
C PRO A 104 -11.29 0.79 7.73
N GLY A 105 -11.52 0.10 6.61
CA GLY A 105 -12.83 -0.22 6.08
C GLY A 105 -13.48 0.90 5.26
N TYR A 106 -12.84 2.07 5.10
CA TYR A 106 -13.39 3.20 4.37
C TYR A 106 -13.65 2.88 2.89
N PHE A 107 -12.64 2.37 2.19
CA PHE A 107 -12.73 2.03 0.76
C PHE A 107 -13.56 0.78 0.56
N THR A 108 -13.42 -0.23 1.42
CA THR A 108 -14.24 -1.45 1.36
C THR A 108 -15.74 -1.13 1.43
N ALA A 109 -16.14 -0.30 2.40
CA ALA A 109 -17.54 0.10 2.54
C ALA A 109 -18.03 0.90 1.32
N LYS A 110 -17.20 1.80 0.79
CA LYS A 110 -17.56 2.64 -0.36
C LYS A 110 -17.66 1.84 -1.66
N LEU A 111 -16.78 0.87 -1.86
CA LEU A 111 -16.82 -0.06 -3.00
C LEU A 111 -18.03 -1.00 -2.93
N LEU A 112 -18.35 -1.52 -1.74
CA LEU A 112 -19.54 -2.35 -1.55
C LEU A 112 -20.82 -1.57 -1.87
N ALA A 113 -20.96 -0.35 -1.34
CA ALA A 113 -22.10 0.51 -1.62
C ALA A 113 -22.22 0.85 -3.11
N ALA A 114 -21.10 1.09 -3.79
CA ALA A 114 -21.10 1.33 -5.24
C ALA A 114 -21.52 0.10 -6.04
N LYS A 115 -21.10 -1.10 -5.63
CA LYS A 115 -21.48 -2.37 -6.27
C LYS A 115 -22.97 -2.66 -6.09
N GLU A 116 -23.52 -2.44 -4.90
CA GLU A 116 -24.96 -2.58 -4.62
C GLU A 116 -25.80 -1.62 -5.48
N ALA A 117 -25.35 -0.39 -5.65
CA ALA A 117 -26.03 0.60 -6.50
C ALA A 117 -26.05 0.20 -7.97
N LEU A 118 -24.96 -0.39 -8.46
CA LEU A 118 -24.87 -0.89 -9.84
C LEU A 118 -25.78 -2.10 -10.07
N ASP A 119 -25.76 -3.07 -9.17
CA ASP A 119 -26.59 -4.28 -9.26
C ASP A 119 -28.10 -3.94 -9.29
N LEU A 120 -28.53 -2.94 -8.52
CA LEU A 120 -29.90 -2.44 -8.54
C LEU A 120 -30.27 -1.72 -9.86
N ALA A 121 -29.32 -1.00 -10.46
CA ALA A 121 -29.50 -0.34 -11.74
C ALA A 121 -29.61 -1.36 -12.89
N GLU A 122 -28.81 -2.43 -12.85
CA GLU A 122 -28.85 -3.52 -13.83
C GLU A 122 -30.12 -4.38 -13.69
N SER A 123 -30.57 -4.63 -12.46
CA SER A 123 -31.82 -5.36 -12.19
C SER A 123 -33.08 -4.59 -12.64
N SER A 124 -33.03 -3.26 -12.73
CA SER A 124 -34.16 -2.44 -13.20
C SER A 124 -34.29 -2.37 -14.72
N VAL A 125 -33.31 -2.88 -15.47
CA VAL A 125 -33.30 -2.90 -16.95
C VAL A 125 -33.88 -4.22 -17.51
N GLN A 126 -34.18 -5.20 -16.65
CA GLN A 126 -34.86 -6.46 -17.01
C GLN A 126 -36.34 -6.43 -16.65
#